data_AF-B0C8E0-F1
#
_entry.id   AF-B0C8E0-F1
#
_cell.length_a   1.000
_cell.length_b   1.000
_cell.length_c   1.000
_cell.angle_alpha   90.00
_cell.angle_beta   90.00
_cell.angle_gamma   90.00
#
_symmetry.space_group_name_H-M   'P 1'
#
loop_
_entity.id
_entity.type
_entity.pdbx_description
1 polymer ?
#
loop_
_entity_poly.entity_id
_entity_poly.type
_entity_poly.pdbx_seq_one_letter_code
_entity_poly.pdbx_strand_id
1 'polypeptide(L)'
;MSRLFLLLKGRLATVRQASCKLQLGTPRLGLKAGMMGCCWGGVVCLTHLISDIAIAQPRRQPASDALPMELQTLIENRPDGPIISADTPSQKGFTVPSLWWTNEQFGEKLVSDWKAYGVGQVGNQQINVRVRPELWTRYTYFERYAFVLKFGSDASSFGYQLMVLDSQDFVLGAYTCDFAQSDPQFIPSMLDERSQPIPDYADPKSTQALPCRLWLNPNYPRSVF
;
A
#
# COMPACT_ATOMS: atom_id res chain seq x y z
N MET A 1 -22.08 54.63 -12.14
CA MET A 1 -21.80 55.30 -10.86
C MET A 1 -21.17 54.28 -9.90
N SER A 2 -20.00 54.62 -9.35
CA SER A 2 -19.24 54.05 -8.20
C SER A 2 -19.08 52.51 -8.12
N ARG A 3 -17.92 51.90 -8.45
CA ARG A 3 -16.61 51.88 -7.75
C ARG A 3 -16.68 51.61 -6.23
N LEU A 4 -16.28 50.41 -5.82
CA LEU A 4 -15.53 50.21 -4.57
C LEU A 4 -14.46 49.12 -4.77
N PHE A 5 -13.23 49.61 -4.92
CA PHE A 5 -11.98 48.86 -4.88
C PHE A 5 -11.56 48.72 -3.41
N LEU A 6 -11.19 47.54 -2.94
CA LEU A 6 -10.42 47.40 -1.70
C LEU A 6 -9.26 46.43 -1.91
N LEU A 7 -8.08 47.05 -1.87
CA LEU A 7 -6.73 46.48 -1.92
C LEU A 7 -6.44 45.67 -0.65
N LEU A 8 -5.83 44.50 -0.81
CA LEU A 8 -4.98 43.88 0.20
C LEU A 8 -3.65 43.50 -0.45
N LYS A 9 -2.65 44.37 -0.22
CA LYS A 9 -1.22 44.12 -0.42
C LYS A 9 -0.69 43.33 0.79
N GLY A 10 0.09 42.28 0.58
CA GLY A 10 0.70 41.51 1.67
C GLY A 10 1.89 40.64 1.27
N ARG A 11 3.07 41.28 1.15
CA ARG A 11 4.45 40.78 1.40
C ARG A 11 4.91 39.41 0.83
N LEU A 12 5.82 39.53 -0.14
CA LEU A 12 6.88 38.58 -0.45
C LEU A 12 7.73 38.27 0.80
N ALA A 13 7.89 36.99 1.12
CA ALA A 13 8.87 36.50 2.07
C ALA A 13 9.96 35.71 1.31
N THR A 14 11.15 36.29 1.29
CA THR A 14 12.39 35.74 0.75
C THR A 14 12.89 34.61 1.66
N VAL A 15 12.94 33.38 1.16
CA VAL A 15 13.58 32.26 1.88
C VAL A 15 15.01 32.11 1.35
N ARG A 16 15.97 32.36 2.26
CA ARG A 16 17.40 32.21 2.04
C ARG A 16 17.79 30.73 2.05
N GLN A 17 18.64 30.35 1.09
CA GLN A 17 19.35 29.08 1.03
C GLN A 17 20.22 28.86 2.27
N ALA A 18 20.18 27.65 2.82
CA ALA A 18 21.17 27.15 3.76
C ALA A 18 21.85 25.91 3.15
N SER A 19 23.06 26.10 2.64
CA SER A 19 23.99 25.04 2.26
C SER A 19 24.55 24.38 3.52
N CYS A 20 24.32 23.09 3.70
CA CYS A 20 25.01 22.29 4.71
C CYS A 20 26.16 21.51 4.03
N LYS A 21 27.40 21.98 4.22
CA LYS A 21 28.63 21.22 3.97
C LYS A 21 28.86 20.30 5.17
N LEU A 22 28.92 19.00 4.95
CA LEU A 22 29.53 18.06 5.90
C LEU A 22 30.79 17.48 5.28
N GLN A 23 31.91 17.66 5.95
CA GLN A 23 33.23 17.20 5.53
C GLN A 23 33.84 16.39 6.69
N LEU A 24 34.57 15.34 6.31
CA LEU A 24 35.62 14.61 7.05
C LEU A 24 35.23 13.57 8.11
N GLY A 25 35.88 12.40 7.98
CA GLY A 25 36.28 11.60 9.14
C GLY A 25 36.24 10.08 8.92
N THR A 26 37.23 9.51 8.22
CA THR A 26 37.66 8.11 8.44
C THR A 26 38.43 8.04 9.77
N PRO A 27 38.46 6.87 10.48
CA PRO A 27 39.51 5.90 10.22
C PRO A 27 39.15 4.41 10.40
N ARG A 28 40.02 3.59 9.80
CA ARG A 28 40.17 2.14 9.88
C ARG A 28 40.33 1.63 11.33
N LEU A 29 39.72 0.49 11.64
CA LEU A 29 40.25 -0.45 12.63
C LEU A 29 40.36 -1.86 12.00
N GLY A 30 41.58 -2.38 11.97
CA GLY A 30 41.87 -3.76 11.60
C GLY A 30 41.62 -4.69 12.79
N LEU A 31 40.88 -5.77 12.56
CA LEU A 31 40.73 -6.87 13.52
C LEU A 31 41.65 -8.02 13.10
N LYS A 32 42.68 -8.27 13.89
CA LYS A 32 43.45 -9.52 13.87
C LYS A 32 42.68 -10.58 14.65
N ALA A 33 42.23 -11.65 13.99
CA ALA A 33 41.76 -12.85 14.67
C ALA A 33 42.91 -13.86 14.75
N GLY A 34 43.37 -14.13 15.98
CA GLY A 34 44.33 -15.20 16.27
C GLY A 34 43.63 -16.54 16.34
N MET A 35 44.15 -17.51 15.59
CA MET A 35 43.89 -18.94 15.74
C MET A 35 44.32 -19.40 17.14
N MET A 36 43.46 -20.12 17.85
CA MET A 36 43.86 -20.95 18.97
C MET A 36 43.28 -22.35 18.80
N GLY A 37 44.18 -23.31 18.58
CA GLY A 37 43.88 -24.72 18.39
C GLY A 37 43.68 -25.46 19.71
N CYS A 38 42.70 -26.37 19.66
CA CYS A 38 42.78 -27.80 19.94
C CYS A 38 43.36 -28.35 21.27
N CYS A 39 42.58 -29.32 21.78
CA CYS A 39 42.96 -30.53 22.53
C CYS A 39 43.24 -30.37 24.04
N TRP A 40 42.88 -31.27 24.96
CA TRP A 40 42.28 -32.61 24.97
C TRP A 40 41.81 -32.86 26.42
N GLY A 41 40.84 -33.74 26.65
CA GLY A 41 40.53 -34.21 28.00
C GLY A 41 39.22 -34.95 28.08
N GLY A 42 39.26 -36.24 27.80
CA GLY A 42 38.10 -37.12 27.81
C GLY A 42 37.47 -37.28 29.19
N VAL A 43 36.14 -37.37 29.19
CA VAL A 43 35.38 -38.11 30.20
C VAL A 43 34.34 -38.91 29.45
N VAL A 44 34.51 -40.23 29.48
CA VAL A 44 33.52 -41.22 29.11
C VAL A 44 32.39 -41.11 30.14
N CYS A 45 31.18 -40.73 29.71
CA CYS A 45 30.02 -40.69 30.59
C CYS A 45 28.92 -41.62 30.06
N LEU A 46 28.64 -42.63 30.89
CA LEU A 46 27.55 -43.60 30.92
C LEU A 46 26.39 -43.40 29.94
N THR A 47 26.13 -44.44 29.15
CA THR A 47 24.91 -44.65 28.36
C THR A 47 23.71 -44.86 29.29
N HIS A 48 22.91 -43.82 29.52
CA HIS A 48 21.53 -43.97 29.99
C HIS A 48 20.62 -44.22 28.78
N LEU A 49 19.97 -45.39 28.78
CA LEU A 49 18.80 -45.70 27.96
C LEU A 49 17.65 -44.80 28.41
N ILE A 50 17.53 -43.64 27.79
CA ILE A 50 16.34 -42.79 27.88
C ILE A 50 15.44 -43.24 26.74
N SER A 51 14.29 -43.82 27.08
CA SER A 51 13.25 -44.18 26.12
C SER A 51 12.79 -42.92 25.38
N ASP A 52 12.90 -42.93 24.05
CA ASP A 52 12.39 -41.87 23.18
C ASP A 52 10.87 -41.81 23.27
N ILE A 53 10.34 -40.95 24.14
CA ILE A 53 8.97 -40.47 24.01
C ILE A 53 8.99 -39.47 22.86
N ALA A 54 8.67 -39.95 21.66
CA ALA A 54 8.37 -39.11 20.52
C ALA A 54 7.09 -38.32 20.84
N ILE A 55 7.25 -37.12 21.39
CA ILE A 55 6.19 -36.13 21.39
C ILE A 55 5.94 -35.83 19.91
N ALA A 56 4.83 -36.34 19.38
CA ALA A 56 4.32 -35.91 18.09
C ALA A 56 4.08 -34.40 18.20
N GLN A 57 5.03 -33.60 17.69
CA GLN A 57 4.80 -32.18 17.50
C GLN A 57 3.54 -32.07 16.64
N PRO A 58 2.55 -31.23 17.00
CA PRO A 58 1.48 -30.93 16.06
C PRO A 58 2.17 -30.50 14.79
N ARG A 59 1.97 -31.27 13.72
CA ARG A 59 2.52 -31.00 12.40
C ARG A 59 2.15 -29.55 12.15
N ARG A 60 3.12 -28.62 12.20
CA ARG A 60 2.90 -27.29 11.65
C ARG A 60 2.51 -27.59 10.22
N GLN A 61 1.23 -27.47 9.90
CA GLN A 61 0.82 -27.39 8.51
C GLN A 61 1.74 -26.30 7.95
N PRO A 62 2.53 -26.57 6.91
CA PRO A 62 3.08 -25.45 6.17
C PRO A 62 1.83 -24.69 5.75
N ALA A 63 1.63 -23.52 6.38
CA ALA A 63 0.65 -22.57 5.91
C ALA A 63 1.20 -22.18 4.54
N SER A 64 0.79 -22.94 3.53
CA SER A 64 1.03 -22.63 2.13
C SER A 64 0.06 -21.50 1.82
N ASP A 65 0.32 -20.36 2.46
CA ASP A 65 -0.33 -19.08 2.32
C ASP A 65 0.16 -18.44 1.03
N ALA A 66 -0.11 -19.11 -0.09
CA ALA A 66 0.04 -18.51 -1.39
C ALA A 66 -0.96 -17.35 -1.48
N LEU A 67 -0.52 -16.22 -2.04
CA LEU A 67 -1.41 -15.12 -2.43
C LEU A 67 -2.62 -15.74 -3.18
N PRO A 68 -3.87 -15.39 -2.89
CA PRO A 68 -5.03 -15.92 -3.62
C PRO A 68 -4.82 -15.81 -5.13
N MET A 69 -5.22 -16.84 -5.88
CA MET A 69 -4.97 -16.93 -7.32
C MET A 69 -5.52 -15.71 -8.06
N GLU A 70 -6.68 -15.20 -7.64
CA GLU A 70 -7.28 -13.99 -8.22
C GLU A 70 -6.35 -12.78 -8.08
N LEU A 71 -5.71 -12.60 -6.92
CA LEU A 71 -4.76 -11.51 -6.70
C LEU A 71 -3.46 -11.70 -7.50
N GLN A 72 -3.02 -12.94 -7.71
CA GLN A 72 -1.89 -13.22 -8.59
C GLN A 72 -2.20 -12.76 -10.03
N THR A 73 -3.38 -13.14 -10.55
CA THR A 73 -3.79 -12.73 -11.90
C THR A 73 -3.92 -11.21 -12.05
N LEU A 74 -4.33 -10.48 -11.00
CA LEU A 74 -4.40 -9.02 -11.03
C LEU A 74 -3.03 -8.34 -11.05
N ILE A 75 -1.99 -8.99 -10.52
CA ILE A 75 -0.62 -8.48 -10.58
C ILE A 75 -0.03 -8.76 -11.96
N GLU A 76 -0.24 -9.98 -12.47
CA GLU A 76 0.26 -10.41 -13.78
C GLU A 76 -0.37 -9.63 -14.92
N ASN A 77 -1.68 -9.36 -14.84
CA ASN A 77 -2.43 -8.63 -15.87
C ASN A 77 -2.52 -7.12 -15.58
N ARG A 78 -1.63 -6.59 -14.73
CA ARG A 78 -1.59 -5.15 -14.49
C ARG A 78 -1.34 -4.41 -15.82
N PRO A 79 -2.16 -3.42 -16.19
CA PRO A 79 -1.92 -2.62 -17.39
C PRO A 79 -0.54 -1.96 -17.37
N ASP A 80 0.07 -1.83 -18.56
CA ASP A 80 1.40 -1.22 -18.71
C ASP A 80 1.41 0.24 -18.23
N GLY A 81 2.31 0.53 -17.29
CA GLY A 81 2.58 1.88 -16.80
C GLY A 81 1.47 2.50 -15.93
N PRO A 82 1.82 3.29 -14.92
CA PRO A 82 0.83 4.08 -14.21
C PRO A 82 0.30 5.15 -15.15
N ILE A 83 -1.01 5.30 -15.17
CA ILE A 83 -1.66 6.28 -16.04
C ILE A 83 -1.86 7.59 -15.27
N ILE A 84 -2.13 7.48 -13.96
CA ILE A 84 -2.35 8.60 -13.06
C ILE A 84 -1.63 8.33 -11.74
N SER A 85 -1.05 9.37 -11.13
CA SER A 85 -0.36 9.28 -9.84
C SER A 85 -0.69 10.47 -8.95
N ALA A 86 -0.43 10.33 -7.64
CA ALA A 86 -0.65 11.36 -6.64
C ALA A 86 -0.01 12.72 -6.99
N ASP A 87 1.20 12.68 -7.56
CA ASP A 87 2.05 13.86 -7.76
C ASP A 87 1.82 14.53 -9.11
N THR A 88 0.98 13.94 -9.97
CA THR A 88 0.75 14.39 -11.34
C THR A 88 -0.74 14.58 -11.61
N PRO A 89 -1.41 15.53 -10.93
CA PRO A 89 -2.80 15.83 -11.23
C PRO A 89 -2.93 16.42 -12.64
N SER A 90 -4.03 16.11 -13.30
CA SER A 90 -4.36 16.60 -14.62
C SER A 90 -4.73 18.08 -14.61
N GLN A 91 -4.29 18.81 -15.65
CA GLN A 91 -4.67 20.21 -15.86
C GLN A 91 -5.88 20.37 -16.78
N LYS A 92 -6.35 19.28 -17.43
CA LYS A 92 -7.40 19.31 -18.47
C LYS A 92 -8.78 18.90 -17.97
N GLY A 93 -8.85 18.16 -16.88
CA GLY A 93 -10.09 17.61 -16.33
C GLY A 93 -9.86 17.01 -14.96
N PHE A 94 -10.87 16.31 -14.42
CA PHE A 94 -10.74 15.65 -13.13
C PHE A 94 -9.74 14.49 -13.23
N THR A 95 -8.86 14.41 -12.22
CA THR A 95 -7.94 13.29 -12.08
C THR A 95 -8.68 12.16 -11.38
N VAL A 96 -9.12 11.15 -12.15
CA VAL A 96 -9.86 10.00 -11.64
C VAL A 96 -8.91 8.81 -11.53
N PRO A 97 -8.81 8.14 -10.38
CA PRO A 97 -9.52 8.41 -9.14
C PRO A 97 -8.85 9.52 -8.33
N SER A 98 -9.65 10.32 -7.62
CA SER A 98 -9.13 11.31 -6.68
C SER A 98 -8.99 10.68 -5.29
N LEU A 99 -7.81 10.11 -5.01
CA LEU A 99 -7.49 9.53 -3.70
C LEU A 99 -6.79 10.49 -2.74
N TRP A 100 -6.64 11.77 -3.12
CA TRP A 100 -5.95 12.75 -2.29
C TRP A 100 -6.58 12.89 -0.91
N TRP A 101 -7.90 13.09 -0.84
CA TRP A 101 -8.58 13.24 0.45
C TRP A 101 -8.50 11.96 1.30
N THR A 102 -8.69 10.80 0.68
CA THR A 102 -8.54 9.50 1.34
C THR A 102 -7.14 9.37 1.95
N ASN A 103 -6.11 9.77 1.20
CA ASN A 103 -4.74 9.78 1.68
C ASN A 103 -4.55 10.70 2.89
N GLU A 104 -5.13 11.91 2.89
CA GLU A 104 -5.05 12.84 4.03
C GLU A 104 -5.70 12.28 5.31
N GLN A 105 -6.66 11.34 5.21
CA GLN A 105 -7.29 10.72 6.37
C GLN A 105 -6.36 9.73 7.09
N PHE A 106 -5.33 9.22 6.41
CA PHE A 106 -4.35 8.31 6.99
C PHE A 106 -3.06 9.07 7.22
N GLY A 107 -2.66 9.16 8.50
CA GLY A 107 -1.66 10.11 8.98
C GLY A 107 -0.47 10.31 8.04
N GLU A 108 -0.11 11.58 7.86
CA GLU A 108 1.00 12.01 6.99
C GLU A 108 2.19 11.07 7.20
N LYS A 109 2.49 10.27 6.15
CA LYS A 109 3.65 9.37 5.95
C LYS A 109 3.33 7.89 5.79
N LEU A 110 2.16 7.36 6.18
CA LEU A 110 1.93 5.91 5.99
C LEU A 110 2.03 5.54 4.51
N VAL A 111 1.27 6.23 3.67
CA VAL A 111 1.32 6.08 2.22
C VAL A 111 2.55 6.82 1.71
N SER A 112 3.39 6.12 0.94
CA SER A 112 4.54 6.73 0.27
C SER A 112 4.17 7.30 -1.10
N ASP A 113 3.37 6.56 -1.86
CA ASP A 113 2.85 6.93 -3.17
C ASP A 113 1.63 6.06 -3.50
N TRP A 114 0.82 6.51 -4.46
CA TRP A 114 -0.20 5.69 -5.09
C TRP A 114 -0.24 5.93 -6.59
N LYS A 115 -0.59 4.88 -7.33
CA LYS A 115 -0.60 4.86 -8.79
C LYS A 115 -1.82 4.11 -9.29
N ALA A 116 -2.54 4.72 -10.22
CA ALA A 116 -3.68 4.11 -10.89
C ALA A 116 -3.25 3.58 -12.27
N TYR A 117 -3.66 2.36 -12.56
CA TYR A 117 -3.39 1.58 -13.76
C TYR A 117 -4.70 1.21 -14.43
N GLY A 118 -4.71 1.25 -15.75
CA GLY A 118 -5.91 0.98 -16.55
C GLY A 118 -6.89 2.14 -16.52
N VAL A 119 -7.16 2.70 -17.70
CA VAL A 119 -8.29 3.62 -17.95
C VAL A 119 -8.80 3.29 -19.34
N GLY A 120 -9.95 2.64 -19.40
CA GLY A 120 -10.57 2.27 -20.67
C GLY A 120 -11.60 1.15 -20.53
N GLN A 121 -11.27 0.06 -19.84
CA GLN A 121 -12.25 -1.00 -19.54
C GLN A 121 -12.54 -1.01 -18.04
N VAL A 122 -13.79 -0.73 -17.70
CA VAL A 122 -14.35 -0.96 -16.37
C VAL A 122 -14.02 -2.40 -15.92
N GLY A 123 -13.56 -2.55 -14.68
CA GLY A 123 -13.26 -3.85 -14.09
C GLY A 123 -11.81 -4.33 -14.21
N ASN A 124 -11.05 -3.81 -15.19
CA ASN A 124 -9.62 -4.13 -15.37
C ASN A 124 -8.68 -3.05 -14.81
N GLN A 125 -9.22 -2.15 -13.99
CA GLN A 125 -8.49 -1.02 -13.45
C GLN A 125 -8.01 -1.34 -12.05
N GLN A 126 -6.78 -0.94 -11.73
CA GLN A 126 -6.13 -1.25 -10.46
C GLN A 126 -5.42 -0.01 -9.93
N ILE A 127 -5.52 0.22 -8.63
CA ILE A 127 -4.71 1.18 -7.91
C ILE A 127 -3.75 0.41 -7.03
N ASN A 128 -2.47 0.75 -7.14
CA ASN A 128 -1.46 0.30 -6.20
C ASN A 128 -1.16 1.44 -5.24
N VAL A 129 -1.48 1.24 -3.97
CA VAL A 129 -1.09 2.13 -2.87
C VAL A 129 0.13 1.52 -2.20
N ARG A 130 1.24 2.24 -2.20
CA ARG A 130 2.45 1.80 -1.52
C ARG A 130 2.50 2.44 -0.14
N VAL A 131 2.78 1.61 0.86
CA VAL A 131 2.92 2.06 2.25
C VAL A 131 4.34 1.84 2.74
N ARG A 132 4.74 2.64 3.73
CA ARG A 132 6.04 2.50 4.41
C ARG A 132 5.99 1.30 5.37
N PRO A 133 6.83 0.27 5.17
CA PRO A 133 6.87 -0.92 6.03
C PRO A 133 7.00 -0.58 7.53
N GLU A 134 7.80 0.43 7.85
CA GLU A 134 8.12 0.82 9.23
C GLU A 134 6.91 1.40 9.98
N LEU A 135 5.94 1.93 9.24
CA LEU A 135 4.69 2.46 9.78
C LEU A 135 3.57 1.42 9.71
N TRP A 136 3.48 0.68 8.60
CA TRP A 136 2.48 -0.38 8.42
C TRP A 136 2.58 -1.49 9.48
N THR A 137 3.81 -1.86 9.86
CA THR A 137 4.03 -2.85 10.93
C THR A 137 3.47 -2.43 12.28
N ARG A 138 3.40 -1.12 12.56
CA ARG A 138 2.86 -0.55 13.81
C ARG A 138 1.34 -0.61 13.88
N TYR A 139 0.67 -0.68 12.73
CA TYR A 139 -0.78 -0.78 12.68
C TYR A 139 -1.22 -2.15 13.19
N THR A 140 -2.21 -2.15 14.07
CA THR A 140 -2.98 -3.32 14.47
C THR A 140 -3.73 -3.91 13.28
N TYR A 141 -4.21 -5.15 13.43
CA TYR A 141 -5.03 -5.78 12.40
C TYR A 141 -6.25 -4.94 12.00
N PHE A 142 -6.94 -4.33 12.98
CA PHE A 142 -8.12 -3.51 12.72
C PHE A 142 -7.77 -2.21 12.00
N GLU A 143 -6.65 -1.57 12.32
CA GLU A 143 -6.20 -0.37 11.60
C GLU A 143 -5.81 -0.70 10.15
N ARG A 144 -5.13 -1.84 9.91
CA ARG A 144 -4.84 -2.32 8.55
C ARG A 144 -6.12 -2.64 7.78
N TYR A 145 -7.09 -3.26 8.44
CA TYR A 145 -8.41 -3.54 7.85
C TYR A 145 -9.15 -2.25 7.50
N ALA A 146 -9.22 -1.30 8.43
CA ALA A 146 -9.85 -0.01 8.20
C ALA A 146 -9.18 0.77 7.06
N PHE A 147 -7.85 0.71 6.98
CA PHE A 147 -7.07 1.29 5.89
C PHE A 147 -7.49 0.68 4.54
N VAL A 148 -7.41 -0.64 4.40
CA VAL A 148 -7.74 -1.33 3.13
C VAL A 148 -9.22 -1.13 2.77
N LEU A 149 -10.12 -1.17 3.75
CA LEU A 149 -11.54 -0.96 3.53
C LEU A 149 -11.84 0.45 3.03
N LYS A 150 -11.28 1.48 3.67
CA LYS A 150 -11.55 2.87 3.30
C LYS A 150 -10.93 3.23 1.95
N PHE A 151 -9.65 2.93 1.75
CA PHE A 151 -9.00 3.12 0.45
C PHE A 151 -9.68 2.30 -0.64
N GLY A 152 -10.08 1.08 -0.33
CA GLY A 152 -10.72 0.16 -1.28
C GLY A 152 -12.09 0.65 -1.69
N SER A 153 -12.89 1.10 -0.73
CA SER A 153 -14.20 1.70 -0.99
C SER A 153 -14.09 2.94 -1.89
N ASP A 154 -13.19 3.87 -1.55
CA ASP A 154 -12.99 5.11 -2.32
C ASP A 154 -12.38 4.85 -3.71
N ALA A 155 -11.58 3.80 -3.87
CA ALA A 155 -11.10 3.35 -5.18
C ALA A 155 -12.23 2.72 -6.01
N SER A 156 -13.01 1.84 -5.39
CA SER A 156 -14.07 1.08 -6.06
C SER A 156 -15.22 1.96 -6.53
N SER A 157 -15.47 3.12 -5.90
CA SER A 157 -16.47 4.08 -6.37
C SER A 157 -16.19 4.57 -7.79
N PHE A 158 -14.93 4.53 -8.23
CA PHE A 158 -14.49 4.90 -9.58
C PHE A 158 -14.22 3.70 -10.50
N GLY A 159 -14.52 2.47 -10.07
CA GLY A 159 -14.30 1.27 -10.89
C GLY A 159 -12.92 0.62 -10.76
N TYR A 160 -12.15 0.97 -9.71
CA TYR A 160 -10.82 0.43 -9.49
C TYR A 160 -10.78 -0.64 -8.41
N GLN A 161 -9.96 -1.66 -8.64
CA GLN A 161 -9.50 -2.59 -7.60
C GLN A 161 -8.31 -1.97 -6.84
N LEU A 162 -8.17 -2.24 -5.55
CA LEU A 162 -7.05 -1.76 -4.74
C LEU A 162 -6.07 -2.89 -4.43
N MET A 163 -4.78 -2.59 -4.59
CA MET A 163 -3.68 -3.36 -4.02
C MET A 163 -2.89 -2.47 -3.06
N VAL A 164 -2.65 -2.97 -1.86
CA VAL A 164 -1.75 -2.33 -0.88
C VAL A 164 -0.43 -3.08 -0.90
N LEU A 165 0.63 -2.35 -1.23
CA LEU A 165 1.97 -2.89 -1.44
C LEU A 165 2.96 -2.25 -0.47
N ASP A 166 4.04 -2.94 -0.17
CA ASP A 166 5.16 -2.36 0.55
C ASP A 166 6.20 -1.72 -0.41
N SER A 167 7.32 -1.23 0.14
CA SER A 167 8.38 -0.61 -0.67
C SER A 167 9.06 -1.56 -1.65
N GLN A 168 8.88 -2.87 -1.51
CA GLN A 168 9.43 -3.94 -2.34
C GLN A 168 8.36 -4.63 -3.21
N ASP A 169 7.17 -4.02 -3.35
CA ASP A 169 6.03 -4.57 -4.09
C ASP A 169 5.44 -5.86 -3.49
N PHE A 170 5.71 -6.13 -2.20
CA PHE A 170 5.08 -7.22 -1.48
C PHE A 170 3.62 -6.87 -1.15
N VAL A 171 2.69 -7.79 -1.44
CA VAL A 171 1.26 -7.55 -1.23
C VAL A 171 0.89 -7.68 0.24
N LEU A 172 0.39 -6.58 0.80
CA LEU A 172 -0.02 -6.45 2.19
C LEU A 172 -1.54 -6.60 2.37
N GLY A 173 -2.29 -6.20 1.35
CA GLY A 173 -3.74 -6.30 1.32
C GLY A 173 -4.29 -5.98 -0.06
N ALA A 174 -5.56 -6.31 -0.27
CA ALA A 174 -6.28 -6.04 -1.49
C ALA A 174 -7.75 -5.78 -1.21
N TYR A 175 -8.38 -4.96 -2.05
CA TYR A 175 -9.82 -4.76 -2.07
C TYR A 175 -10.29 -4.88 -3.52
N THR A 176 -10.99 -5.97 -3.83
CA THR A 176 -11.39 -6.31 -5.21
C THR A 176 -12.90 -6.34 -5.30
N CYS A 177 -13.45 -5.88 -6.42
CA CYS A 177 -14.89 -5.86 -6.64
C CYS A 177 -15.23 -6.50 -7.99
N ASP A 178 -16.39 -7.13 -8.07
CA ASP A 178 -16.92 -7.60 -9.34
C ASP A 178 -17.82 -6.51 -9.96
N PHE A 179 -17.18 -5.66 -10.77
CA PHE A 179 -17.84 -4.56 -11.46
C PHE A 179 -18.78 -5.01 -12.57
N ALA A 180 -18.69 -6.27 -13.04
CA ALA A 180 -19.61 -6.79 -14.05
C ALA A 180 -21.00 -7.09 -13.47
N GLN A 181 -21.11 -7.19 -12.15
CA GLN A 181 -22.38 -7.41 -11.44
C GLN A 181 -23.09 -6.13 -11.01
N SER A 182 -22.56 -4.96 -11.39
CA SER A 182 -23.15 -3.66 -11.07
C SER A 182 -23.19 -2.78 -12.30
N ASP A 183 -24.29 -2.06 -12.50
CA ASP A 183 -24.38 -1.03 -13.54
C ASP A 183 -24.01 0.35 -12.94
N PRO A 184 -22.86 0.94 -13.30
CA PRO A 184 -22.49 2.24 -12.77
C PRO A 184 -23.41 3.34 -13.28
N GLN A 185 -23.82 4.24 -12.38
CA GLN A 185 -24.30 5.54 -12.82
C GLN A 185 -23.10 6.39 -13.24
N PHE A 186 -23.33 7.40 -14.08
CA PHE A 186 -22.28 8.36 -14.45
C PHE A 186 -22.60 9.72 -13.86
N ILE A 187 -21.60 10.38 -13.30
CA ILE A 187 -21.78 11.69 -12.68
C ILE A 187 -22.12 12.70 -13.79
N PRO A 188 -23.31 13.33 -13.76
CA PRO A 188 -23.73 14.23 -14.83
C PRO A 188 -22.77 15.40 -14.99
N SER A 189 -22.42 15.71 -16.23
CA SER A 189 -21.57 16.86 -16.59
C SER A 189 -20.15 16.84 -16.01
N MET A 190 -19.69 15.71 -15.44
CA MET A 190 -18.30 15.53 -15.04
C MET A 190 -17.59 14.60 -16.01
N LEU A 191 -16.46 15.09 -16.54
CA LEU A 191 -15.59 14.34 -17.41
C LEU A 191 -14.20 14.23 -16.78
N ASP A 192 -13.55 13.11 -17.02
CA ASP A 192 -12.15 12.92 -16.66
C ASP A 192 -11.22 13.74 -17.59
N GLU A 193 -9.92 13.62 -17.35
CA GLU A 193 -8.88 14.25 -18.18
C GLU A 193 -8.90 13.87 -19.67
N ARG A 194 -9.64 12.82 -20.04
CA ARG A 194 -9.79 12.28 -21.40
C ARG A 194 -11.14 12.61 -22.01
N SER A 195 -11.92 13.46 -21.35
CA SER A 195 -13.30 13.77 -21.76
C SER A 195 -14.24 12.55 -21.75
N GLN A 196 -13.97 11.56 -20.90
CA GLN A 196 -14.84 10.40 -20.67
C GLN A 196 -15.71 10.62 -19.43
N PRO A 197 -16.96 10.10 -19.42
CA PRO A 197 -17.83 10.20 -18.25
C PRO A 197 -17.26 9.40 -17.07
N ILE A 198 -17.36 9.97 -15.87
CA ILE A 198 -16.82 9.36 -14.65
C ILE A 198 -17.88 8.38 -14.08
N PRO A 199 -17.56 7.09 -13.92
CA PRO A 199 -18.46 6.14 -13.28
C PRO A 199 -18.57 6.42 -11.78
N ASP A 200 -19.75 6.17 -11.24
CA ASP A 200 -20.10 6.24 -9.83
C ASP A 200 -20.74 4.91 -9.40
N TYR A 201 -19.93 4.08 -8.74
CA TYR A 201 -20.39 2.83 -8.13
C TYR A 201 -20.86 3.02 -6.68
N ALA A 202 -20.76 4.23 -6.12
CA ALA A 202 -21.12 4.53 -4.74
C ALA A 202 -22.51 5.16 -4.61
N ASP A 203 -23.26 5.33 -5.71
CA ASP A 203 -24.58 5.97 -5.68
C ASP A 203 -25.51 5.24 -4.69
N PRO A 204 -25.95 5.89 -3.60
CA PRO A 204 -26.87 5.30 -2.63
C PRO A 204 -28.25 4.97 -3.22
N LYS A 205 -28.56 5.47 -4.42
CA LYS A 205 -29.77 5.13 -5.17
C LYS A 205 -29.60 3.89 -6.05
N SER A 206 -28.38 3.36 -6.18
CA SER A 206 -28.15 2.11 -6.90
C SER A 206 -28.86 0.97 -6.17
N THR A 207 -29.69 0.23 -6.91
CA THR A 207 -30.43 -0.94 -6.39
C THR A 207 -29.54 -2.17 -6.22
N GLN A 208 -28.32 -2.15 -6.76
CA GLN A 208 -27.37 -3.25 -6.70
C GLN A 208 -26.12 -2.82 -5.93
N ALA A 209 -25.88 -3.47 -4.79
CA ALA A 209 -24.65 -3.29 -4.04
C ALA A 209 -23.48 -3.91 -4.82
N LEU A 210 -22.40 -3.15 -5.01
CA LEU A 210 -21.17 -3.65 -5.64
C LEU A 210 -20.55 -4.76 -4.77
N PRO A 211 -20.45 -6.00 -5.26
CA PRO A 211 -19.89 -7.10 -4.48
C PRO A 211 -18.36 -6.97 -4.40
N CYS A 212 -17.85 -6.65 -3.22
CA CYS A 212 -16.43 -6.49 -2.96
C CYS A 212 -15.88 -7.48 -1.93
N ARG A 213 -14.61 -7.85 -2.08
CA ARG A 213 -13.84 -8.73 -1.20
C ARG A 213 -12.61 -8.00 -0.70
N LEU A 214 -12.38 -8.07 0.61
CA LEU A 214 -11.18 -7.57 1.25
C LEU A 214 -10.28 -8.74 1.63
N TRP A 215 -9.01 -8.65 1.26
CA TRP A 215 -7.97 -9.58 1.66
C TRP A 215 -6.86 -8.82 2.40
N LEU A 216 -6.37 -9.39 3.50
CA LEU A 216 -5.21 -8.90 4.23
C LEU A 216 -4.21 -10.05 4.35
N ASN A 217 -2.94 -9.74 4.14
CA ASN A 217 -1.89 -10.74 4.26
C ASN A 217 -1.75 -11.21 5.73
N PRO A 218 -2.05 -12.49 6.04
CA PRO A 218 -1.99 -12.99 7.41
C PRO A 218 -0.55 -13.12 7.93
N ASN A 219 0.44 -13.16 7.03
CA ASN A 219 1.84 -13.44 7.34
C ASN A 219 2.70 -12.20 7.52
N TYR A 220 2.15 -11.00 7.28
CA TYR A 220 2.95 -9.81 7.44
C TYR A 220 3.20 -9.51 8.93
N PRO A 221 4.45 -9.30 9.36
CA PRO A 221 4.80 -9.14 10.76
C PRO A 221 3.91 -8.13 11.48
N ARG A 222 3.45 -8.50 12.67
CA ARG A 222 2.69 -7.61 13.56
C ARG A 222 3.67 -6.95 14.52
N SER A 223 3.48 -5.66 14.77
CA SER A 223 3.92 -5.06 16.03
C SER A 223 3.29 -5.85 17.17
N VAL A 224 4.10 -6.37 18.09
CA VAL A 224 3.64 -7.10 19.29
C VAL A 224 3.40 -6.14 20.46
N PHE A 225 3.27 -4.85 20.16
CA PHE A 225 3.16 -3.77 21.16
C PHE A 225 1.77 -3.15 21.09
#